data_AF-A0A5B7EQV7-F1
#
_entry.id   AF-A0A5B7EQV7-F1
#
_cell.length_a   1.000
_cell.length_b   1.000
_cell.length_c   1.000
_cell.angle_alpha   90.00
_cell.angle_beta   90.00
_cell.angle_gamma   90.00
#
_symmetry.space_group_name_H-M   'P 1'
#
loop_
_entity.id
_entity.type
_entity.pdbx_description
1 polymer ?
#
loop_
_entity_poly.entity_id
_entity_poly.type
_entity_poly.pdbx_seq_one_letter_code
_entity_poly.pdbx_strand_id
1 'polypeptide(L)'
;MAEAKVDRSPTCPTCSRVFRNYQGRRVHERARYPSQFHAGEAVAHKAERRRARWDPGEIAMMADYEAANLRASNINLKIHQNVLPHRTIEGIKGARRSEAYKARVRSDAGPSSPPSALDPRGPATSPPLPSGRSTDHSDITSLGPVSGSPQPPPPHIMSEEGVHACMQQLSNAIGLSVPVKAIRPRASHVPVGPEGRNGPLHRPDWKEAELWFY
;
A
#
# COMPACT_ATOMS: atom_id res chain seq x y z
N MET A 1 -19.03 5.96 29.16
CA MET A 1 -18.57 4.71 28.53
C MET A 1 -17.57 4.06 29.47
N ALA A 2 -17.85 2.87 29.99
CA ALA A 2 -16.95 2.20 30.93
C ALA A 2 -15.72 1.68 30.17
N GLU A 3 -14.55 2.24 30.44
CA GLU A 3 -13.27 1.65 30.04
C GLU A 3 -13.20 0.24 30.61
N ALA A 4 -13.17 -0.76 29.71
CA ALA A 4 -12.84 -2.12 30.09
C ALA A 4 -11.43 -2.11 30.70
N LYS A 5 -11.35 -2.06 32.04
CA LYS A 5 -10.12 -2.32 32.77
C LYS A 5 -9.65 -3.71 32.32
N VAL A 6 -8.53 -3.75 31.61
CA VAL A 6 -7.88 -5.02 31.26
C VAL A 6 -7.64 -5.75 32.57
N ASP A 7 -8.32 -6.87 32.79
CA ASP A 7 -8.21 -7.65 34.02
C ASP A 7 -6.77 -8.14 34.22
N ARG A 8 -5.99 -7.34 34.95
CA ARG A 8 -4.62 -7.65 35.39
C ARG A 8 -4.60 -8.61 36.58
N SER A 9 -5.64 -9.42 36.73
CA SER A 9 -5.75 -10.43 37.78
C SER A 9 -4.55 -11.38 37.72
N PRO A 10 -3.93 -11.74 38.86
CA PRO A 10 -2.86 -12.72 38.93
C PRO A 10 -3.35 -14.17 38.81
N THR A 11 -4.67 -14.39 38.74
CA THR A 11 -5.27 -15.73 38.67
C THR A 11 -5.56 -16.11 37.23
N CYS A 12 -5.15 -17.32 36.82
CA CYS A 12 -5.43 -17.85 35.49
C CYS A 12 -6.93 -18.16 35.34
N PRO A 13 -7.62 -17.65 34.30
CA PRO A 13 -9.04 -17.89 34.11
C PRO A 13 -9.36 -19.32 33.66
N THR A 14 -8.39 -20.04 33.09
CA THR A 14 -8.61 -21.40 32.56
C THR A 14 -8.50 -22.49 33.64
N CYS A 15 -7.63 -22.31 34.62
CA CYS A 15 -7.35 -23.35 35.62
C CYS A 15 -7.28 -22.85 37.06
N SER A 16 -7.61 -21.58 37.28
CA SER A 16 -7.70 -20.95 38.59
C SER A 16 -6.40 -20.97 39.42
N ARG A 17 -5.25 -21.31 38.81
CA ARG A 17 -3.95 -21.16 39.47
C ARG A 17 -3.64 -19.69 39.72
N VAL A 18 -3.18 -19.40 40.93
CA VAL A 18 -2.80 -18.05 41.37
C VAL A 18 -1.29 -17.89 41.20
N PHE A 19 -0.88 -16.76 40.61
CA PHE A 19 0.51 -16.41 40.39
C PHE A 19 0.91 -15.20 41.24
N ARG A 20 2.21 -14.96 41.38
CA ARG A 20 2.73 -13.78 42.09
C ARG A 20 2.33 -12.46 41.42
N ASN A 21 2.17 -12.46 40.09
CA ASN A 21 1.80 -11.28 39.31
C ASN A 21 1.16 -11.66 37.96
N TYR A 22 0.65 -10.65 37.26
CA TYR A 22 0.04 -10.79 35.92
C TYR A 22 1.00 -11.39 34.88
N GLN A 23 2.29 -11.04 34.93
CA GLN A 23 3.28 -11.57 33.97
C GLN A 23 3.46 -13.08 34.13
N GLY A 24 3.57 -13.57 35.36
CA GLY A 24 3.66 -15.01 35.65
C GLY A 24 2.43 -15.76 35.15
N ARG A 25 1.23 -15.18 35.32
CA ARG A 25 -0.01 -15.72 34.75
C ARG A 25 0.04 -15.76 33.21
N ARG A 26 0.48 -14.69 32.55
CA ARG A 26 0.59 -14.61 31.07
C ARG A 26 1.57 -15.63 30.50
N VAL A 27 2.71 -15.83 31.17
CA VAL A 27 3.68 -16.87 30.79
C VAL A 27 3.05 -18.25 30.93
N HIS A 28 2.35 -18.50 32.03
CA HIS A 28 1.63 -19.74 32.24
C HIS A 28 0.56 -20.00 31.17
N GLU A 29 -0.27 -19.00 30.83
CA GLU A 29 -1.28 -19.10 29.78
C GLU A 29 -0.67 -19.47 28.43
N ARG A 30 0.42 -18.79 28.04
CA ARG A 30 1.12 -19.05 26.78
C ARG A 30 1.68 -20.47 26.73
N ALA A 31 2.22 -20.98 27.83
CA ALA A 31 2.84 -22.31 27.88
C ALA A 31 1.80 -23.44 28.00
N ARG A 32 0.78 -23.27 28.85
CA ARG A 32 -0.17 -24.33 29.19
C ARG A 32 -1.44 -24.32 28.35
N TYR A 33 -1.82 -23.15 27.82
CA TYR A 33 -3.02 -22.97 27.00
C TYR A 33 -2.72 -22.21 25.70
N PRO A 34 -1.78 -22.67 24.83
CA PRO A 34 -1.36 -21.91 23.65
C PRO A 34 -2.53 -21.53 22.74
N SER A 35 -3.44 -22.46 22.46
CA SER A 35 -4.59 -22.22 21.58
C SER A 35 -5.52 -21.14 22.12
N GLN A 36 -5.81 -21.15 23.42
CA GLN A 36 -6.68 -20.15 24.06
C GLN A 36 -5.99 -18.79 24.15
N PHE A 37 -4.70 -18.78 24.46
CA PHE A 37 -3.88 -17.58 24.48
C PHE A 37 -3.87 -16.91 23.10
N HIS A 38 -3.56 -17.66 22.04
CA HIS A 38 -3.53 -17.11 20.67
C HIS A 38 -4.91 -16.71 20.17
N ALA A 39 -5.97 -17.46 20.50
CA ALA A 39 -7.35 -17.06 20.16
C ALA A 39 -7.73 -15.73 20.84
N GLY A 40 -7.40 -15.58 22.13
CA GLY A 40 -7.62 -14.34 22.88
C GLY A 40 -6.83 -13.16 22.32
N GLU A 41 -5.54 -13.35 22.03
CA GLU A 41 -4.70 -12.30 21.41
C GLU A 41 -5.21 -11.93 20.02
N ALA A 42 -5.65 -12.89 19.20
CA ALA A 42 -6.19 -12.62 17.88
C ALA A 42 -7.49 -11.80 17.95
N VAL A 43 -8.36 -12.07 18.93
CA VAL A 43 -9.57 -11.28 19.19
C VAL A 43 -9.19 -9.87 19.67
N ALA A 44 -8.25 -9.76 20.62
CA ALA A 44 -7.77 -8.48 21.13
C ALA A 44 -7.13 -7.63 20.01
N HIS A 45 -6.25 -8.20 19.19
CA HIS A 45 -5.66 -7.54 18.04
C HIS A 45 -6.70 -7.15 16.99
N LYS A 46 -7.73 -7.99 16.73
CA LYS A 46 -8.84 -7.61 15.85
C LYS A 46 -9.64 -6.44 16.44
N ALA A 47 -9.88 -6.42 17.75
CA ALA A 47 -10.57 -5.33 18.42
C ALA A 47 -9.74 -4.02 18.44
N GLU A 48 -8.42 -4.13 18.63
CA GLU A 48 -7.49 -3.00 18.56
C GLU A 48 -7.40 -2.43 17.13
N ARG A 49 -7.27 -3.29 16.11
CA ARG A 49 -7.35 -2.88 14.69
C ARG A 49 -8.71 -2.29 14.30
N ARG A 50 -9.76 -2.52 15.09
CA ARG A 50 -11.08 -1.90 14.89
C ARG A 50 -11.15 -0.47 15.47
N ARG A 51 -10.19 -0.04 16.30
CA ARG A 51 -10.13 1.35 16.76
C ARG A 51 -9.63 2.24 15.61
N ALA A 52 -10.56 3.08 15.12
CA ALA A 52 -10.46 4.04 14.02
C ALA A 52 -10.15 3.45 12.63
N ARG A 53 -10.92 2.43 12.22
CA ARG A 53 -11.33 2.39 10.81
C ARG A 53 -12.25 3.59 10.62
N TRP A 54 -11.83 4.57 9.83
CA TRP A 54 -12.61 5.74 9.44
C TRP A 54 -14.09 5.41 9.27
N ASP A 55 -14.97 6.17 9.92
CA ASP A 55 -16.40 5.93 9.77
C ASP A 55 -16.81 6.25 8.31
N PRO A 56 -17.64 5.41 7.66
CA PRO A 56 -18.05 5.65 6.29
C PRO A 56 -18.73 7.01 6.07
N GLY A 57 -19.45 7.53 7.07
CA GLY A 57 -20.05 8.85 7.06
C GLY A 57 -19.00 9.97 7.14
N GLU A 58 -17.96 9.81 7.97
CA GLU A 58 -16.84 10.77 7.99
C GLU A 58 -16.11 10.83 6.64
N ILE A 59 -15.91 9.68 5.99
CA ILE A 59 -15.31 9.60 4.66
C ILE A 59 -16.19 10.30 3.62
N ALA A 60 -17.51 10.14 3.72
CA ALA A 60 -18.47 10.82 2.85
C ALA A 60 -18.37 12.34 2.99
N MET A 61 -18.51 12.86 4.21
CA MET A 61 -18.47 14.30 4.45
C MET A 61 -17.14 14.93 4.02
N MET A 62 -16.03 14.22 4.22
CA MET A 62 -14.72 14.66 3.76
C MET A 62 -14.65 14.72 2.23
N ALA A 63 -15.14 13.69 1.53
CA ALA A 63 -15.13 13.61 0.07
C ALA A 63 -16.04 14.65 -0.57
N ASP A 64 -17.27 14.82 -0.04
CA ASP A 64 -18.22 15.84 -0.48
C ASP A 64 -17.63 17.24 -0.34
N TYR A 65 -16.99 17.51 0.81
CA TYR A 65 -16.35 18.80 1.05
C TYR A 65 -15.19 19.04 0.08
N GLU A 66 -14.36 18.04 -0.19
CA GLU A 66 -13.26 18.16 -1.16
C GLU A 66 -13.76 18.35 -2.60
N ALA A 67 -14.81 17.61 -3.00
CA ALA A 67 -15.44 17.75 -4.30
C ALA A 67 -16.02 19.15 -4.51
N ALA A 68 -16.61 19.76 -3.48
CA ALA A 68 -17.07 21.14 -3.51
C ALA A 68 -15.91 22.18 -3.52
N ASN A 69 -14.69 21.77 -3.19
CA ASN A 69 -13.54 22.66 -2.96
C ASN A 69 -12.27 22.23 -3.72
N LEU A 70 -12.40 21.73 -4.96
CA LEU A 70 -11.28 21.17 -5.75
C LEU A 70 -10.06 22.09 -5.90
N ARG A 71 -10.25 23.41 -5.86
CA ARG A 71 -9.18 24.41 -6.02
C ARG A 71 -8.67 24.99 -4.70
N ALA A 72 -9.12 24.46 -3.57
CA ALA A 72 -8.74 24.98 -2.27
C ALA A 72 -7.28 24.67 -1.95
N SER A 73 -6.49 25.72 -1.73
CA SER A 73 -5.24 25.58 -0.99
C SER A 73 -5.53 25.07 0.43
N ASN A 74 -4.61 24.26 0.96
CA ASN A 74 -4.68 23.74 2.34
C ASN A 74 -5.94 22.91 2.64
N ILE A 75 -6.41 22.10 1.70
CA ILE A 75 -7.64 21.29 1.83
C ILE A 75 -7.70 20.45 3.14
N ASN A 76 -6.57 19.89 3.59
CA ASN A 76 -6.52 19.12 4.85
C ASN A 76 -6.88 19.96 6.08
N LEU A 77 -6.40 21.21 6.13
CA LEU A 77 -6.69 22.13 7.23
C LEU A 77 -8.16 22.56 7.19
N LYS A 78 -8.69 22.80 5.99
CA LYS A 78 -10.10 23.16 5.79
C LYS A 78 -11.05 22.03 6.17
N ILE A 79 -10.73 20.78 5.82
CA ILE A 79 -11.49 19.60 6.25
C ILE A 79 -11.47 19.49 7.78
N HIS A 80 -10.30 19.65 8.40
CA HIS A 80 -10.18 19.62 9.86
C HIS A 80 -11.06 20.70 10.51
N GLN A 81 -11.01 21.95 10.02
CA GLN A 81 -11.74 23.06 10.62
C GLN A 81 -13.26 22.97 10.43
N ASN A 82 -13.71 22.54 9.25
CA ASN A 82 -15.11 22.68 8.83
C ASN A 82 -15.92 21.39 8.86
N VAL A 83 -15.26 20.23 8.83
CA VAL A 83 -15.94 18.93 8.68
C VAL A 83 -15.63 18.00 9.85
N LEU A 84 -14.34 17.87 10.20
CA LEU A 84 -13.88 16.86 11.16
C LEU A 84 -12.90 17.44 12.19
N PRO A 85 -13.34 18.35 13.07
CA PRO A 85 -12.47 19.00 14.06
C PRO A 85 -11.93 18.05 15.14
N HIS A 86 -12.56 16.88 15.32
CA HIS A 86 -12.10 15.84 16.24
C HIS A 86 -11.05 14.91 15.63
N ARG A 87 -10.77 15.01 14.32
CA ARG A 87 -9.76 14.20 13.64
C ARG A 87 -8.46 14.99 13.51
N THR A 88 -7.33 14.31 13.67
CA THR A 88 -6.03 14.94 13.45
C THR A 88 -5.78 15.15 11.96
N ILE A 89 -4.99 16.19 11.62
CA ILE A 89 -4.59 16.49 10.24
C ILE A 89 -3.87 15.28 9.60
N GLU A 90 -3.00 14.59 10.34
CA GLU A 90 -2.32 13.40 9.84
C GLU A 90 -3.27 12.22 9.61
N GLY A 91 -4.29 12.07 10.46
CA GLY A 91 -5.37 11.11 10.21
C GLY A 91 -6.09 11.40 8.90
N ILE A 92 -6.49 12.67 8.69
CA ILE A 92 -7.17 13.12 7.47
C ILE A 92 -6.29 12.83 6.24
N LYS A 93 -5.00 13.19 6.30
CA LYS A 93 -4.03 12.87 5.24
C LYS A 93 -3.97 11.37 4.97
N GLY A 94 -3.99 10.53 6.01
CA GLY A 94 -4.02 9.08 5.89
C GLY A 94 -5.26 8.56 5.14
N ALA A 95 -6.46 9.04 5.48
CA ALA A 95 -7.71 8.65 4.79
C ALA A 95 -7.70 9.02 3.30
N ARG A 96 -7.27 10.24 2.98
CA ARG A 96 -7.25 10.77 1.61
C ARG A 96 -6.31 10.04 0.67
N ARG A 97 -5.32 9.30 1.19
CA ARG A 97 -4.39 8.50 0.39
C ARG A 97 -5.05 7.30 -0.29
N SER A 98 -6.18 6.83 0.23
CA SER A 98 -6.85 5.65 -0.31
C SER A 98 -7.46 5.92 -1.68
N GLU A 99 -7.33 4.95 -2.61
CA GLU A 99 -7.94 5.06 -3.94
C GLU A 99 -9.47 5.06 -3.89
N ALA A 100 -10.06 4.38 -2.90
CA ALA A 100 -11.50 4.41 -2.67
C ALA A 100 -12.01 5.84 -2.37
N TYR A 101 -11.27 6.59 -1.56
CA TYR A 101 -11.53 8.02 -1.33
C TYR A 101 -11.34 8.83 -2.62
N LYS A 102 -10.21 8.58 -3.31
CA LYS A 102 -9.86 9.03 -4.68
C LYS A 102 -11.05 9.03 -5.64
N ALA A 103 -11.63 7.84 -5.79
CA ALA A 103 -12.74 7.57 -6.68
C ALA A 103 -14.00 8.32 -6.25
N ARG A 104 -14.28 8.36 -4.94
CA ARG A 104 -15.47 9.04 -4.41
C ARG A 104 -15.46 10.54 -4.68
N VAL A 105 -14.36 11.23 -4.40
CA VAL A 105 -14.21 12.66 -4.70
C VAL A 105 -14.45 12.96 -6.19
N ARG A 106 -13.96 12.10 -7.10
CA ARG A 106 -14.19 12.25 -8.54
C ARG A 106 -15.66 12.05 -8.93
N SER A 107 -16.32 11.06 -8.34
CA SER A 107 -17.75 10.83 -8.55
C SER A 107 -18.58 12.03 -8.09
N ASP A 108 -18.23 12.59 -6.92
CA ASP A 108 -18.98 13.67 -6.28
C ASP A 108 -18.69 15.04 -6.93
N ALA A 109 -17.51 15.22 -7.55
CA ALA A 109 -17.15 16.42 -8.31
C ALA A 109 -17.96 16.60 -9.60
N GLY A 110 -18.63 15.56 -10.08
CA GLY A 110 -19.44 15.54 -11.29
C GLY A 110 -18.64 15.79 -12.58
N PRO A 111 -19.20 15.42 -13.75
CA PRO A 111 -18.72 15.97 -15.01
C PRO A 111 -19.10 17.45 -15.04
N SER A 112 -18.13 18.35 -14.83
CA SER A 112 -18.29 19.69 -15.37
C SER A 112 -18.59 19.54 -16.87
N SER A 113 -19.75 20.03 -17.28
CA SER A 113 -20.41 19.88 -18.60
C SER A 113 -19.53 19.41 -19.77
N PRO A 114 -19.99 18.45 -20.60
CA PRO A 114 -19.34 18.22 -21.89
C PRO A 114 -19.38 19.53 -22.70
N PRO A 115 -18.33 19.90 -23.45
CA PRO A 115 -18.43 20.99 -24.41
C PRO A 115 -19.59 20.64 -25.35
N SER A 116 -20.55 21.56 -25.45
CA SER A 116 -21.68 21.43 -26.38
C SER A 116 -21.16 21.16 -27.78
N ALA A 117 -21.21 19.91 -28.19
CA ALA A 117 -20.95 19.47 -29.55
C ALA A 117 -22.20 19.74 -30.37
N LEU A 118 -22.35 20.95 -30.89
CA LEU A 118 -23.21 21.26 -32.02
C LEU A 118 -22.55 22.35 -32.87
N ASP A 119 -21.76 21.96 -33.87
CA ASP A 119 -22.03 22.30 -35.27
C ASP A 119 -21.06 21.60 -36.25
N PRO A 120 -21.54 20.80 -37.22
CA PRO A 120 -20.78 20.41 -38.40
C PRO A 120 -21.40 21.01 -39.68
N ARG A 121 -20.87 22.15 -40.16
CA ARG A 121 -21.05 22.66 -41.54
C ARG A 121 -20.13 23.88 -41.73
N GLY A 122 -19.22 24.00 -42.70
CA GLY A 122 -18.89 23.22 -43.88
C GLY A 122 -17.52 23.70 -44.45
N PRO A 123 -17.11 23.23 -45.66
CA PRO A 123 -15.71 23.19 -46.09
C PRO A 123 -15.27 24.29 -47.09
N ALA A 124 -13.94 24.37 -47.27
CA ALA A 124 -13.14 24.98 -48.36
C ALA A 124 -13.12 26.52 -48.45
N THR A 125 -11.97 27.18 -48.50
CA THR A 125 -11.08 27.23 -49.68
C THR A 125 -9.68 27.76 -49.30
N SER A 126 -8.66 27.25 -49.99
CA SER A 126 -7.21 27.28 -49.68
C SER A 126 -6.45 28.56 -50.19
N PRO A 127 -5.11 28.58 -50.41
CA PRO A 127 -4.09 29.46 -49.76
C PRO A 127 -3.34 30.29 -50.86
N PRO A 128 -1.99 30.55 -50.88
CA PRO A 128 -0.91 30.70 -49.87
C PRO A 128 -0.09 32.01 -50.06
N LEU A 129 0.98 32.25 -49.27
CA LEU A 129 2.37 32.52 -49.73
C LEU A 129 3.31 33.01 -48.59
N PRO A 130 4.65 32.94 -48.78
CA PRO A 130 5.66 32.72 -47.75
C PRO A 130 6.62 33.91 -47.56
N SER A 131 7.37 33.90 -46.46
CA SER A 131 8.70 34.50 -46.26
C SER A 131 9.03 34.27 -44.78
N GLY A 132 10.15 33.70 -44.36
CA GLY A 132 11.45 33.55 -44.99
C GLY A 132 12.49 33.97 -43.95
N ARG A 133 13.58 33.20 -43.87
CA ARG A 133 14.83 33.46 -43.14
C ARG A 133 14.81 33.34 -41.61
N SER A 134 15.89 32.94 -40.92
CA SER A 134 17.22 32.37 -41.25
C SER A 134 18.01 32.34 -39.93
N THR A 135 18.98 31.42 -39.80
CA THR A 135 20.22 31.60 -38.99
C THR A 135 20.03 31.55 -37.47
N ASP A 136 20.76 30.82 -36.63
CA ASP A 136 21.81 29.80 -36.72
C ASP A 136 22.28 29.51 -35.27
N HIS A 137 23.05 28.43 -35.11
CA HIS A 137 24.10 28.20 -34.09
C HIS A 137 23.78 28.13 -32.58
N SER A 138 24.00 26.91 -32.06
CA SER A 138 24.81 26.51 -30.88
C SER A 138 25.16 27.57 -29.83
N ASP A 139 24.98 27.28 -28.55
CA ASP A 139 26.06 26.61 -27.80
C ASP A 139 25.67 26.20 -26.37
N ILE A 140 26.24 25.07 -26.01
CA ILE A 140 26.26 24.49 -24.67
C ILE A 140 27.35 25.24 -23.91
N THR A 141 27.03 25.82 -22.75
CA THR A 141 28.06 26.18 -21.77
C THR A 141 27.58 25.84 -20.37
N SER A 142 28.13 24.74 -19.87
CA SER A 142 28.03 24.25 -18.50
C SER A 142 29.45 24.20 -17.97
N LEU A 143 29.82 25.09 -17.04
CA LEU A 143 30.93 24.90 -16.10
C LEU A 143 30.75 25.83 -14.89
N GLY A 144 30.40 25.24 -13.76
CA GLY A 144 30.59 25.83 -12.44
C GLY A 144 31.02 24.73 -11.47
N PRO A 145 32.25 24.72 -10.94
CA PRO A 145 32.62 23.82 -9.87
C PRO A 145 32.32 24.50 -8.54
N VAL A 146 31.26 24.07 -7.85
CA VAL A 146 31.07 24.40 -6.44
C VAL A 146 31.33 23.15 -5.59
N SER A 147 32.47 23.23 -4.92
CA SER A 147 32.72 22.80 -3.54
C SER A 147 32.23 21.42 -3.10
N GLY A 148 33.21 20.55 -2.88
CA GLY A 148 33.06 19.18 -2.43
C GLY A 148 32.26 19.04 -1.14
N SER A 149 31.22 18.22 -1.21
CA SER A 149 30.67 17.51 -0.06
C SER A 149 31.29 16.12 0.01
N PRO A 150 31.66 15.62 1.20
CA PRO A 150 32.17 14.25 1.35
C PRO A 150 31.11 13.26 0.90
N GLN A 151 31.43 12.48 -0.13
CA GLN A 151 30.61 11.38 -0.61
C GLN A 151 30.44 10.36 0.55
N PRO A 152 29.20 10.00 0.94
CA PRO A 152 28.99 8.96 1.92
C PRO A 152 29.54 7.63 1.37
N PRO A 153 30.13 6.77 2.23
CA PRO A 153 30.61 5.47 1.79
C PRO A 153 29.47 4.72 1.10
N PRO A 154 29.74 4.05 -0.04
CA PRO A 154 28.72 3.27 -0.73
C PRO A 154 28.10 2.27 0.25
N PRO A 155 26.76 2.13 0.25
CA PRO A 155 26.10 1.15 1.11
C PRO A 155 26.72 -0.21 0.80
N HIS A 156 27.17 -0.91 1.83
CA HIS A 156 27.71 -2.25 1.71
C HIS A 156 26.55 -3.18 1.33
N ILE A 157 26.25 -3.25 0.03
CA ILE A 157 25.30 -4.20 -0.54
C ILE A 157 25.91 -5.56 -0.22
N MET A 158 25.28 -6.30 0.69
CA MET A 158 25.65 -7.69 0.92
C MET A 158 25.54 -8.41 -0.42
N SER A 159 26.61 -9.08 -0.84
CA SER A 159 26.57 -9.92 -2.03
C SER A 159 25.40 -10.91 -1.91
N GLU A 160 24.84 -11.30 -3.05
CA GLU A 160 23.68 -12.19 -3.11
C GLU A 160 23.88 -13.45 -2.25
N GLU A 161 25.10 -13.97 -2.19
CA GLU A 161 25.48 -15.13 -1.39
C GLU A 161 25.35 -14.87 0.13
N GLY A 162 25.63 -13.63 0.56
CA GLY A 162 25.48 -13.21 1.96
C GLY A 162 24.02 -13.14 2.41
N VAL A 163 23.12 -12.73 1.51
CA VAL A 163 21.68 -12.71 1.77
C VAL A 163 21.15 -14.16 1.89
N HIS A 164 21.60 -15.05 1.00
CA HIS A 164 21.25 -16.47 1.06
C HIS A 164 21.75 -17.14 2.34
N ALA A 165 22.99 -16.91 2.75
CA ALA A 165 23.54 -17.45 3.98
C ALA A 165 22.78 -16.94 5.23
N CYS A 166 22.43 -15.65 5.26
CA CYS A 166 21.67 -15.05 6.35
C CYS A 166 20.26 -15.65 6.45
N MET A 167 19.56 -15.78 5.32
CA MET A 167 18.24 -16.40 5.27
C MET A 167 18.27 -17.89 5.68
N GLN A 168 19.33 -18.61 5.31
CA GLN A 168 19.53 -20.01 5.69
C GLN A 168 19.77 -20.15 7.20
N GLN A 169 20.59 -19.26 7.79
CA GLN A 169 20.84 -19.23 9.24
C GLN A 169 19.57 -18.92 10.03
N LEU A 170 18.78 -17.92 9.59
CA LEU A 170 17.49 -17.59 10.17
C LEU A 170 16.53 -18.78 10.13
N SER A 171 16.44 -19.48 8.99
CA SER A 171 15.59 -20.66 8.80
C SER A 171 15.96 -21.81 9.74
N ASN A 172 17.27 -22.00 9.99
CA ASN A 172 17.76 -23.00 10.94
C ASN A 172 17.45 -22.61 12.39
N ALA A 173 17.59 -21.32 12.76
CA ALA A 173 17.32 -20.83 14.11
C ALA A 173 15.85 -20.92 14.52
N ILE A 174 14.92 -20.76 13.56
CA ILE A 174 13.47 -20.85 13.80
C ILE A 174 12.90 -22.26 13.62
N GLY A 175 13.76 -23.28 13.42
CA GLY A 175 13.33 -24.67 13.33
C GLY A 175 12.47 -25.00 12.11
N LEU A 176 12.56 -24.19 11.04
CA LEU A 176 11.85 -24.41 9.78
C LEU A 176 12.62 -25.32 8.80
N SER A 177 13.66 -26.04 9.26
CA SER A 177 14.34 -27.00 8.42
C SER A 177 13.41 -28.17 8.11
N VAL A 178 12.86 -28.17 6.90
CA VAL A 178 12.15 -29.32 6.35
C VAL A 178 13.17 -30.45 6.22
N PRO A 179 12.97 -31.61 6.85
CA PRO A 179 13.85 -32.74 6.62
C PRO A 179 13.73 -33.15 5.16
N VAL A 180 14.81 -32.95 4.39
CA VAL A 180 14.98 -33.55 3.07
C VAL A 180 15.01 -35.06 3.29
N LYS A 181 13.83 -35.68 3.16
CA LYS A 181 13.72 -37.14 3.06
C LYS A 181 14.49 -37.54 1.81
N ALA A 182 15.55 -38.31 2.01
CA ALA A 182 16.30 -38.97 0.96
C ALA A 182 15.34 -39.76 0.06
N ILE A 183 15.10 -39.25 -1.15
CA ILE A 183 14.36 -39.93 -2.20
C ILE A 183 15.30 -40.99 -2.75
N ARG A 184 15.02 -42.26 -2.43
CA ARG A 184 15.65 -43.41 -3.09
C ARG A 184 15.25 -43.41 -4.57
N PRO A 185 16.17 -43.65 -5.51
CA PRO A 185 15.81 -43.83 -6.90
C PRO A 185 15.14 -45.20 -7.07
N ARG A 186 13.91 -45.23 -7.58
CA ARG A 186 13.28 -46.45 -8.07
C ARG A 186 12.99 -46.27 -9.56
N ALA A 187 13.60 -47.16 -10.33
CA ALA A 187 13.57 -47.19 -11.78
C ALA A 187 12.20 -47.55 -12.36
N SER A 188 11.92 -46.93 -13.51
CA SER A 188 11.21 -47.43 -14.70
C SER A 188 9.79 -48.00 -14.55
N HIS A 189 8.79 -47.24 -15.03
CA HIS A 189 8.02 -47.66 -16.20
C HIS A 189 7.11 -46.53 -16.74
N VAL A 190 7.22 -46.27 -18.04
CA VAL A 190 6.30 -45.47 -18.86
C VAL A 190 5.13 -46.39 -19.28
N PRO A 191 3.89 -45.89 -19.42
CA PRO A 191 3.38 -45.65 -20.78
C PRO A 191 2.65 -44.31 -20.97
N VAL A 192 2.74 -43.89 -22.23
CA VAL A 192 2.14 -42.78 -22.96
C VAL A 192 0.61 -42.77 -22.90
N GLY A 193 0.03 -41.57 -22.81
CA GLY A 193 -1.37 -41.29 -23.16
C GLY A 193 -1.57 -39.80 -23.51
N PRO A 194 -2.38 -39.44 -24.53
CA PRO A 194 -2.23 -38.19 -25.25
C PRO A 194 -3.30 -37.13 -24.94
N GLU A 195 -2.93 -35.89 -25.26
CA GLU A 195 -3.77 -34.73 -25.61
C GLU A 195 -4.74 -34.14 -24.57
N GLY A 196 -4.40 -32.92 -24.12
CA GLY A 196 -5.32 -31.98 -23.49
C GLY A 196 -4.83 -30.54 -23.70
N ARG A 197 -5.25 -29.93 -24.81
CA ARG A 197 -5.00 -28.52 -25.16
C ARG A 197 -5.50 -27.60 -24.05
N ASN A 198 -4.60 -26.80 -23.47
CA ASN A 198 -4.98 -25.59 -22.75
C ASN A 198 -4.35 -24.39 -23.48
N GLY A 199 -5.22 -23.52 -23.98
CA GLY A 199 -4.86 -22.34 -24.74
C GLY A 199 -4.11 -21.29 -23.91
N PRO A 200 -3.47 -20.32 -24.59
CA PRO A 200 -2.68 -19.29 -23.92
C PRO A 200 -3.58 -18.34 -23.15
N LEU A 201 -3.32 -18.21 -21.84
CA LEU A 201 -3.81 -17.10 -21.03
C LEU A 201 -3.28 -15.80 -21.64
N HIS A 202 -4.20 -15.01 -22.17
CA HIS A 202 -3.99 -13.62 -22.55
C HIS A 202 -3.51 -12.85 -21.32
N ARG A 203 -2.22 -12.53 -21.26
CA ARG A 203 -1.72 -11.45 -20.39
C ARG A 203 -2.19 -10.12 -20.99
N PRO A 204 -2.81 -9.23 -20.21
CA PRO A 204 -2.96 -7.84 -20.64
C PRO A 204 -1.57 -7.19 -20.67
N ASP A 205 -1.32 -6.54 -21.81
CA ASP A 205 -0.14 -5.74 -22.11
C ASP A 205 -0.06 -4.55 -21.14
N TRP A 206 1.11 -4.33 -20.55
CA TRP A 206 1.36 -3.29 -19.53
C TRP A 206 1.83 -1.96 -20.13
N LYS A 207 1.71 -1.79 -21.45
CA LYS A 207 2.27 -0.65 -22.19
C LYS A 207 1.38 0.61 -22.30
N GLU A 208 0.27 0.71 -21.56
CA GLU A 208 -0.57 1.93 -21.56
C GLU A 208 -0.46 2.78 -20.26
N ALA A 209 0.67 2.75 -19.57
CA ALA A 209 0.89 3.53 -18.35
C ALA A 209 1.72 4.82 -18.51
N GLU A 210 2.11 5.21 -19.74
CA GLU A 210 3.06 6.33 -19.96
C GLU A 210 2.49 7.53 -20.75
N LEU A 211 1.24 7.94 -20.51
CA LEU A 211 0.69 9.14 -21.18
C LEU A 211 -0.03 10.16 -20.28
N TRP A 212 0.15 10.12 -18.96
CA TRP A 212 -0.52 11.09 -18.05
C TRP A 212 0.43 11.78 -17.07
N PHE A 213 1.58 12.23 -17.58
CA PHE A 213 2.38 13.29 -16.95
C PHE A 213 2.43 14.51 -17.87
N TYR A 214 1.35 15.31 -17.88
CA TYR A 214 1.37 16.75 -18.16
C TYR A 214 0.17 17.41 -17.46
#